data_AF-A0A938MEV8-F1
#
_entry.id   AF-A0A938MEV8-F1
#
_cell.length_a   1.000
_cell.length_b   1.000
_cell.length_c   1.000
_cell.angle_alpha   90.00
_cell.angle_beta   90.00
_cell.angle_gamma   90.00
#
_symmetry.space_group_name_H-M   'P 1'
#
loop_
_entity.id
_entity.type
_entity.pdbx_description
1 polymer ?
#
loop_
_entity_poly.entity_id
_entity_poly.type
_entity_poly.pdbx_seq_one_letter_code
_entity_poly.pdbx_strand_id
1 'polypeptide(L)'
;MSAACSLPLSQKLARMDAKGVKAYELMRDVQSAQAAEGLNVTFTYVANPDKGVRVHLLGGGQTQVFLGRSPSVRRTGIGGRGDNRKVLDFWMPQLVVRRTGPAPFQSAFAAVHEPFDGKPFIESVTALPLAPPDPSAVALRVNNGDIVDTILSTLDDSPMAADGVQLKGRLGIVRRQAGKVAGAWLFEGQSLSGDGFSLKAERERYTGEIVAATRKADDAPHDAFITDAALPLGDALRGAWMIVTHGNGYTHGYQIDHIEKSAVGNGLRAVPGTLIVLTDDHGLKIDAAVTHEVYFPQRKMEGKNTFVIPLATTMVRSK
;
A
#
# COMPACT_ATOMS: atom_id res chain seq x y z
N MET A 1 9.46 -0.69 30.72
CA MET A 1 9.65 0.49 31.58
C MET A 1 8.65 1.56 31.13
N SER A 2 7.75 1.97 32.02
CA SER A 2 6.81 3.08 31.78
C SER A 2 7.45 4.35 32.31
N ALA A 3 7.67 5.34 31.46
CA ALA A 3 8.20 6.65 31.86
C ALA A 3 7.13 7.70 31.53
N ALA A 4 6.55 8.29 32.56
CA ALA A 4 5.74 9.51 32.45
C ALA A 4 6.67 10.70 32.68
N CYS A 5 6.78 11.60 31.70
CA CYS A 5 7.49 12.86 31.83
C CYS A 5 6.55 13.99 31.38
N SER A 6 6.35 14.98 32.24
CA SER A 6 5.53 16.16 31.99
C SER A 6 6.41 17.40 31.98
N LEU A 7 6.37 18.16 30.89
CA LEU A 7 6.97 19.49 30.78
C LEU A 7 5.90 20.48 30.29
N PRO A 8 5.96 21.75 30.70
CA PRO A 8 4.87 22.71 30.48
C PRO A 8 4.81 23.22 29.03
N LEU A 9 3.59 23.38 28.51
CA LEU A 9 3.30 23.94 27.18
C LEU A 9 3.71 25.42 27.10
N SER A 10 4.33 25.82 25.99
CA SER A 10 4.40 27.24 25.59
C SER A 10 3.12 27.64 24.86
N GLN A 11 2.43 28.65 25.41
CA GLN A 11 1.30 29.30 24.75
C GLN A 11 1.82 30.23 23.65
N LYS A 12 1.72 29.84 22.38
CA LYS A 12 1.71 30.77 21.25
C LYS A 12 0.98 30.14 20.06
N LEU A 13 -0.36 30.20 20.10
CA LEU A 13 -1.20 30.08 18.91
C LEU A 13 -1.80 31.47 18.65
N ALA A 14 -1.03 32.31 17.96
CA ALA A 14 -1.49 33.62 17.50
C ALA A 14 -1.49 33.63 15.97
N ARG A 15 -2.69 33.80 15.41
CA ARG A 15 -3.05 34.17 14.02
C ARG A 15 -2.57 33.21 12.91
N MET A 16 -3.54 32.50 12.35
CA MET A 16 -3.39 31.55 11.25
C MET A 16 -3.40 32.30 9.92
N ASP A 17 -2.22 32.61 9.37
CA ASP A 17 -2.09 33.16 8.02
C ASP A 17 -2.07 32.03 6.97
N ALA A 18 -2.67 32.28 5.81
CA ALA A 18 -2.95 31.32 4.72
C ALA A 18 -1.71 30.83 3.92
N LYS A 19 -0.57 30.61 4.58
CA LYS A 19 0.54 29.83 4.04
C LYS A 19 0.51 28.46 4.69
N GLY A 20 0.33 27.42 3.86
CA GLY A 20 -0.04 26.06 4.25
C GLY A 20 0.60 25.59 5.56
N VAL A 21 -0.23 25.45 6.59
CA VAL A 21 0.14 24.79 7.84
C VAL A 21 0.62 23.40 7.50
N LYS A 22 1.85 23.07 7.90
CA LYS A 22 2.30 21.70 7.78
C LYS A 22 1.59 20.89 8.85
N ALA A 23 0.93 19.79 8.47
CA ALA A 23 0.12 19.00 9.41
C ALA A 23 0.87 18.58 10.69
N TYR A 24 2.21 18.46 10.64
CA TYR A 24 3.05 18.18 11.80
C TYR A 24 3.19 19.36 12.79
N GLU A 25 2.97 20.60 12.37
CA GLU A 25 2.96 21.78 13.26
C GLU A 25 1.78 21.77 14.23
N LEU A 26 0.77 20.94 13.94
CA LEU A 26 -0.40 20.76 14.81
C LEU A 26 -0.20 19.61 15.80
N MET A 27 0.95 18.93 15.82
CA MET A 27 1.23 17.92 16.85
C MET A 27 1.46 18.57 18.21
N ARG A 28 0.78 18.06 19.24
CA ARG A 28 0.95 18.49 20.63
C ARG A 28 1.16 17.31 21.57
N ASP A 29 1.44 17.62 22.83
CA ASP A 29 1.67 16.65 23.90
C ASP A 29 2.75 15.62 23.52
N VAL A 30 3.82 16.11 22.87
CA VAL A 30 4.84 15.25 22.26
C VAL A 30 5.81 14.73 23.32
N GLN A 31 5.90 13.42 23.41
CA GLN A 31 6.94 12.68 24.12
C GLN A 31 7.88 12.06 23.10
N SER A 32 9.16 11.93 23.44
CA SER A 32 10.15 11.32 22.58
C SER A 32 11.00 10.29 23.31
N ALA A 33 11.48 9.30 22.56
CA ALA A 33 12.38 8.26 23.03
C ALA A 33 13.35 7.84 21.91
N GLN A 34 14.39 7.10 22.30
CA GLN A 34 15.31 6.45 21.38
C GLN A 34 15.10 4.94 21.44
N ALA A 35 15.16 4.28 20.29
CA ALA A 35 15.07 2.84 20.15
C ALA A 35 16.18 2.34 19.21
N ALA A 36 16.97 1.39 19.67
CA ALA A 36 17.98 0.70 18.85
C ALA A 36 17.45 -0.61 18.25
N GLU A 37 16.50 -1.24 18.94
CA GLU A 37 15.85 -2.48 18.55
C GLU A 37 14.42 -2.25 18.03
N GLY A 38 13.73 -3.33 17.66
CA GLY A 38 12.30 -3.27 17.37
C GLY A 38 11.48 -2.84 18.59
N LEU A 39 10.31 -2.27 18.35
CA LEU A 39 9.44 -1.76 19.40
C LEU A 39 7.97 -1.99 19.08
N ASN A 40 7.15 -2.07 20.12
CA ASN A 40 5.71 -2.25 20.01
C ASN A 40 4.97 -1.00 20.49
N VAL A 41 4.03 -0.51 19.70
CA VAL A 41 3.12 0.60 20.08
C VAL A 41 1.69 0.10 20.02
N THR A 42 0.90 0.30 21.07
CA THR A 42 -0.50 -0.14 21.10
C THR A 42 -1.42 1.06 21.18
N PHE A 43 -2.36 1.15 20.23
CA PHE A 43 -3.45 2.12 20.25
C PHE A 43 -4.75 1.41 20.60
N THR A 44 -5.38 1.81 21.70
CA THR A 44 -6.65 1.26 22.17
C THR A 44 -7.76 2.30 22.13
N TYR A 45 -9.02 1.84 22.08
CA TYR A 45 -10.15 2.73 22.25
C TYR A 45 -10.36 3.03 23.74
N VAL A 46 -10.54 4.30 24.10
CA VAL A 46 -10.80 4.69 25.50
C VAL A 46 -12.02 3.98 26.07
N ALA A 47 -13.09 3.84 25.28
CA ALA A 47 -14.32 3.17 25.70
C ALA A 47 -14.25 1.64 25.67
N ASN A 48 -13.33 1.07 24.88
CA ASN A 48 -13.16 -0.38 24.71
C ASN A 48 -11.65 -0.69 24.70
N PRO A 49 -10.99 -0.68 25.86
CA PRO A 49 -9.53 -0.77 25.95
C PRO A 49 -8.98 -2.16 25.54
N ASP A 50 -9.84 -3.16 25.48
CA ASP A 50 -9.60 -4.49 24.94
C ASP A 50 -9.62 -4.55 23.41
N LYS A 51 -9.98 -3.45 22.73
CA LYS A 51 -9.97 -3.33 21.27
C LYS A 51 -8.94 -2.32 20.82
N GLY A 52 -8.22 -2.64 19.75
CA GLY A 52 -7.19 -1.74 19.26
C GLY A 52 -6.34 -2.29 18.12
N VAL A 53 -5.22 -1.62 17.91
CA VAL A 53 -4.16 -2.06 17.00
C VAL A 53 -2.83 -2.02 17.74
N ARG A 54 -2.12 -3.15 17.75
CA ARG A 54 -0.71 -3.20 18.14
C ARG A 54 0.14 -3.11 16.87
N VAL A 55 1.13 -2.22 16.88
CA VAL A 55 2.09 -2.03 15.80
C VAL A 55 3.41 -2.61 16.26
N HIS A 56 3.92 -3.61 15.56
CA HIS A 56 5.25 -4.19 15.76
C HIS A 56 6.19 -3.55 14.75
N LEU A 57 6.97 -2.56 15.17
CA LEU A 57 7.94 -1.89 14.32
C LEU A 57 9.27 -2.62 14.40
N LEU A 58 9.81 -3.02 13.24
CA LEU A 58 11.11 -3.66 13.16
C LEU A 58 12.25 -2.65 13.43
N GLY A 59 13.26 -3.15 14.15
CA GLY A 59 14.54 -2.45 14.30
C GLY A 59 15.23 -2.27 12.94
N GLY A 60 16.15 -1.31 12.88
CA GLY A 60 16.88 -1.01 11.63
C GLY A 60 17.89 0.11 11.81
N GLY A 61 18.45 0.22 13.02
CA GLY A 61 19.33 1.30 13.44
C GLY A 61 18.70 2.24 14.47
N GLN A 62 19.50 3.22 14.90
CA GLN A 62 19.12 4.23 15.89
C GLN A 62 17.90 5.02 15.42
N THR A 63 16.80 4.83 16.14
CA THR A 63 15.48 5.31 15.77
C THR A 63 14.93 6.24 16.85
N GLN A 64 14.57 7.45 16.47
CA GLN A 64 13.81 8.36 17.31
C GLN A 64 12.32 8.07 17.16
N VAL A 65 11.64 7.97 18.29
CA VAL A 65 10.21 7.71 18.38
C VAL A 65 9.56 8.90 19.03
N PHE A 66 8.48 9.40 18.43
CA PHE A 66 7.66 10.46 18.97
C PHE A 66 6.23 9.97 19.13
N LEU A 67 5.67 10.13 20.31
CA LEU A 67 4.25 9.92 20.59
C LEU A 67 3.64 11.27 20.93
N GLY A 68 2.52 11.59 20.31
CA GLY A 68 1.81 12.84 20.56
C GLY A 68 0.36 12.76 20.11
N ARG A 69 -0.23 13.91 19.86
CA ARG A 69 -1.61 14.02 19.38
C ARG A 69 -1.70 14.95 18.19
N SER A 70 -2.48 14.56 17.19
CA SER A 70 -2.78 15.35 16.00
C SER A 70 -4.30 15.54 15.84
N PRO A 71 -4.75 16.56 15.09
CA PRO A 71 -6.16 16.74 14.79
C PRO A 71 -6.79 15.54 14.08
N SER A 72 -8.01 15.16 14.46
CA SER A 72 -8.74 14.03 13.88
C SER A 72 -9.79 14.51 12.89
N VAL A 73 -9.41 14.60 11.61
CA VAL A 73 -10.32 15.00 10.53
C VAL A 73 -11.52 14.06 10.41
N ARG A 74 -11.36 12.75 10.64
CA ARG A 74 -12.48 11.80 10.56
C ARG A 74 -13.60 12.09 11.58
N ARG A 75 -13.26 12.69 12.73
CA ARG A 75 -14.24 13.01 13.78
C ARG A 75 -14.97 14.33 13.53
N THR A 76 -14.57 15.11 12.52
CA THR A 76 -15.29 16.33 12.13
C THR A 76 -16.56 16.05 11.31
N GLY A 77 -16.82 14.78 10.97
CA GLY A 77 -17.96 14.32 10.17
C GLY A 77 -17.54 13.82 8.79
N ILE A 78 -18.46 13.14 8.11
CA ILE A 78 -18.24 12.53 6.77
C ILE A 78 -19.31 13.04 5.81
N GLY A 79 -18.94 13.27 4.55
CA GLY A 79 -19.85 13.75 3.50
C GLY A 79 -20.45 15.12 3.85
N GLY A 80 -21.74 15.33 3.58
CA GLY A 80 -22.46 16.58 3.90
C GLY A 80 -22.57 16.90 5.40
N ARG A 81 -22.14 16.00 6.28
CA ARG A 81 -22.07 16.22 7.74
C ARG A 81 -20.67 16.61 8.22
N GLY A 82 -19.69 16.66 7.32
CA GLY A 82 -18.33 17.12 7.63
C GLY A 82 -18.30 18.62 7.92
N ASP A 83 -17.70 19.00 9.05
CA ASP A 83 -17.48 20.39 9.43
C ASP A 83 -16.01 20.63 9.79
N ASN A 84 -15.22 21.05 8.81
CA ASN A 84 -13.78 21.29 8.98
C ASN A 84 -13.47 22.36 10.03
N ARG A 85 -14.43 23.20 10.43
CA ARG A 85 -14.24 24.17 11.52
C ARG A 85 -14.01 23.49 12.87
N LYS A 86 -14.45 22.24 13.01
CA LYS A 86 -14.30 21.40 14.23
C LYS A 86 -13.00 20.62 14.28
N VAL A 87 -12.08 20.82 13.33
CA VAL A 87 -10.85 20.00 13.23
C VAL A 87 -10.00 20.05 14.49
N LEU A 88 -9.99 21.19 15.19
CA LEU A 88 -9.24 21.37 16.45
C LEU A 88 -9.99 20.88 17.70
N ASP A 89 -11.25 20.45 17.57
CA ASP A 89 -12.04 19.91 18.69
C ASP A 89 -11.69 18.45 18.97
N PHE A 90 -11.21 17.73 17.95
CA PHE A 90 -10.94 16.30 18.03
C PHE A 90 -9.47 16.00 17.84
N TRP A 91 -8.92 15.23 18.78
CA TRP A 91 -7.52 14.85 18.81
C TRP A 91 -7.37 13.34 18.82
N MET A 92 -6.44 12.83 18.03
CA MET A 92 -6.12 11.41 17.95
C MET A 92 -4.64 11.19 18.29
N PRO A 93 -4.28 10.03 18.87
CA PRO A 93 -2.88 9.70 19.11
C PRO A 93 -2.13 9.59 17.78
N GLN A 94 -0.87 10.02 17.79
CA GLN A 94 0.02 10.04 16.63
C GLN A 94 1.35 9.41 17.02
N LEU A 95 1.83 8.48 16.20
CA LEU A 95 3.19 7.95 16.25
C LEU A 95 3.97 8.53 15.07
N VAL A 96 5.17 9.04 15.34
CA VAL A 96 6.16 9.40 14.33
C VAL A 96 7.45 8.67 14.66
N VAL A 97 8.02 8.03 13.65
CA VAL A 97 9.29 7.30 13.75
C VAL A 97 10.26 7.96 12.78
N ARG A 98 11.46 8.28 13.26
CA ARG A 98 12.48 8.97 12.49
C ARG A 98 13.83 8.30 12.64
N ARG A 99 14.52 8.11 11.52
CA ARG A 99 15.95 7.81 11.47
C ARG A 99 16.66 8.94 10.73
N THR A 100 17.87 9.25 11.16
CA THR A 100 18.71 10.30 10.58
C THR A 100 20.11 9.76 10.35
N GLY A 101 20.72 10.11 9.23
CA GLY A 101 22.11 9.75 8.91
C GLY A 101 22.69 10.66 7.83
N PRO A 102 24.00 10.55 7.55
CA PRO A 102 24.66 11.34 6.51
C PRO A 102 24.12 10.99 5.12
N ALA A 103 24.12 11.98 4.22
CA ALA A 103 23.73 11.76 2.82
C ALA A 103 24.86 11.05 2.03
N PRO A 104 24.55 10.13 1.09
CA PRO A 104 23.22 9.58 0.80
C PRO A 104 22.74 8.66 1.93
N PHE A 105 21.51 8.89 2.42
CA PHE A 105 20.92 8.12 3.51
C PHE A 105 19.81 7.21 2.98
N GLN A 106 19.91 5.91 3.25
CA GLN A 106 18.90 4.91 2.90
C GLN A 106 18.39 4.23 4.16
N SER A 107 17.06 4.04 4.25
CA SER A 107 16.45 3.30 5.34
C SER A 107 15.09 2.75 4.93
N ALA A 108 14.78 1.54 5.40
CA ALA A 108 13.46 0.94 5.30
C ALA A 108 12.78 0.86 6.67
N PHE A 109 11.52 1.29 6.75
CA PHE A 109 10.66 1.08 7.91
C PHE A 109 9.67 -0.01 7.60
N ALA A 110 9.66 -1.06 8.42
CA ALA A 110 8.74 -2.17 8.30
C ALA A 110 7.98 -2.33 9.61
N ALA A 111 6.66 -2.50 9.50
CA ALA A 111 5.78 -2.68 10.63
C ALA A 111 4.72 -3.73 10.33
N VAL A 112 4.39 -4.53 11.34
CA VAL A 112 3.22 -5.41 11.32
C VAL A 112 2.13 -4.76 12.16
N HIS A 113 0.98 -4.50 11.53
CA HIS A 113 -0.20 -4.00 12.20
C HIS A 113 -1.08 -5.17 12.61
N GLU A 114 -1.37 -5.27 13.90
CA GLU A 114 -2.12 -6.34 14.52
C GLU A 114 -3.39 -5.75 15.15
N PRO A 115 -4.50 -5.66 14.39
CA PRO A 115 -5.81 -5.37 14.97
C PRO A 115 -6.23 -6.48 15.92
N PHE A 116 -6.74 -6.13 17.10
CA PHE A 116 -7.19 -7.11 18.09
C PHE A 116 -8.54 -6.72 18.71
N ASP A 117 -9.29 -7.75 19.10
CA ASP A 117 -10.51 -7.68 19.92
C ASP A 117 -10.31 -8.65 21.10
N GLY A 118 -10.21 -8.13 22.31
CA GLY A 118 -9.77 -8.85 23.51
C GLY A 118 -8.27 -8.67 23.79
N LYS A 119 -7.42 -9.46 23.14
CA LYS A 119 -5.95 -9.41 23.34
C LYS A 119 -5.18 -9.57 22.02
N PRO A 120 -3.98 -8.97 21.91
CA PRO A 120 -3.02 -9.30 20.87
C PRO A 120 -2.72 -10.81 20.83
N PHE A 121 -2.63 -11.35 19.62
CA PHE A 121 -2.43 -12.75 19.25
C PHE A 121 -1.06 -13.04 18.60
N ILE A 122 -0.34 -12.05 18.07
CA ILE A 122 1.01 -12.23 17.53
C ILE A 122 1.99 -12.39 18.69
N GLU A 123 2.70 -13.51 18.69
CA GLU A 123 3.69 -13.85 19.71
C GLU A 123 5.01 -13.11 19.48
N SER A 124 5.44 -13.02 18.22
CA SER A 124 6.66 -12.30 17.85
C SER A 124 6.70 -11.89 16.38
N VAL A 125 7.42 -10.80 16.12
CA VAL A 125 7.79 -10.32 14.79
C VAL A 125 9.29 -10.08 14.78
N THR A 126 10.01 -10.79 13.92
CA THR A 126 11.48 -10.79 13.90
C THR A 126 11.98 -10.43 12.51
N ALA A 127 12.89 -9.46 12.42
CA ALA A 127 13.59 -9.17 11.17
C ALA A 127 14.52 -10.33 10.82
N LEU A 128 14.54 -10.73 9.55
CA LEU A 128 15.40 -11.78 9.04
C LEU A 128 16.53 -11.17 8.20
N PRO A 129 17.76 -11.69 8.30
CA PRO A 129 18.82 -11.29 7.38
C PRO A 129 18.49 -11.72 5.95
N LEU A 130 18.70 -10.81 5.01
CA LEU A 130 18.58 -11.06 3.58
C LEU A 130 19.92 -11.50 2.99
N ALA A 131 19.86 -12.38 2.00
CA ALA A 131 20.99 -12.79 1.17
C ALA A 131 20.63 -12.60 -0.31
N PRO A 132 21.30 -11.69 -1.04
CA PRO A 132 22.28 -10.72 -0.54
C PRO A 132 21.65 -9.68 0.42
N PRO A 133 22.44 -9.04 1.29
CA PRO A 133 21.94 -7.91 2.09
C PRO A 133 21.52 -6.74 1.19
N ASP A 134 20.34 -6.18 1.44
CA ASP A 134 19.82 -5.00 0.73
C ASP A 134 19.09 -4.07 1.72
N PRO A 135 19.52 -2.81 1.89
CA PRO A 135 18.89 -1.86 2.81
C PRO A 135 17.49 -1.38 2.38
N SER A 136 17.08 -1.69 1.15
CA SER A 136 15.78 -1.31 0.58
C SER A 136 14.78 -2.47 0.55
N ALA A 137 15.23 -3.69 0.89
CA ALA A 137 14.38 -4.87 1.01
C ALA A 137 14.17 -5.25 2.48
N VAL A 138 13.08 -5.97 2.74
CA VAL A 138 12.68 -6.39 4.09
C VAL A 138 12.37 -7.87 4.07
N ALA A 139 12.96 -8.62 5.01
CA ALA A 139 12.50 -9.95 5.34
C ALA A 139 12.11 -10.02 6.82
N LEU A 140 11.00 -10.68 7.12
CA LEU A 140 10.53 -10.85 8.49
C LEU A 140 9.83 -12.19 8.70
N ARG A 141 9.85 -12.64 9.95
CA ARG A 141 9.11 -13.79 10.45
C ARG A 141 8.05 -13.31 11.43
N VAL A 142 6.80 -13.72 11.23
CA VAL A 142 5.69 -13.50 12.17
C VAL A 142 5.29 -14.83 12.76
N ASN A 143 5.31 -14.95 14.09
CA ASN A 143 4.86 -16.14 14.80
C ASN A 143 3.53 -15.88 15.52
N ASN A 144 2.58 -16.80 15.37
CA ASN A 144 1.27 -16.78 16.01
C ASN A 144 0.83 -18.23 16.28
N GLY A 145 1.08 -18.74 17.49
CA GLY A 145 0.81 -20.13 17.85
C GLY A 145 1.57 -21.10 16.96
N ASP A 146 0.86 -22.02 16.31
CA ASP A 146 1.43 -23.00 15.38
C ASP A 146 1.68 -22.43 13.97
N ILE A 147 1.35 -21.16 13.73
CA ILE A 147 1.51 -20.48 12.44
C ILE A 147 2.78 -19.63 12.44
N VAL A 148 3.59 -19.82 11.39
CA VAL A 148 4.77 -19.02 11.10
C VAL A 148 4.68 -18.50 9.67
N ASP A 149 4.65 -17.17 9.52
CA ASP A 149 4.72 -16.51 8.22
C ASP A 149 6.13 -15.97 7.99
N THR A 150 6.78 -16.41 6.91
CA THR A 150 8.02 -15.80 6.38
C THR A 150 7.62 -14.87 5.25
N ILE A 151 7.97 -13.59 5.35
CA ILE A 151 7.59 -12.54 4.39
C ILE A 151 8.87 -11.87 3.87
N LEU A 152 9.00 -11.79 2.55
CA LEU A 152 10.08 -11.07 1.85
C LEU A 152 9.44 -10.00 0.94
N SER A 153 9.87 -8.76 1.06
CA SER A 153 9.40 -7.62 0.26
C SER A 153 10.60 -6.89 -0.34
N THR A 154 10.57 -6.63 -1.65
CA THR A 154 11.67 -6.02 -2.40
C THR A 154 11.17 -4.86 -3.27
N LEU A 155 12.10 -4.00 -3.70
CA LEU A 155 11.82 -2.89 -4.63
C LEU A 155 12.11 -3.24 -6.10
N ASP A 156 12.60 -4.44 -6.37
CA ASP A 156 12.87 -4.94 -7.70
C ASP A 156 12.77 -6.48 -7.73
N ASP A 157 13.11 -7.06 -8.88
CA ASP A 157 12.97 -8.49 -9.12
C ASP A 157 14.33 -9.23 -8.96
N SER A 158 15.28 -8.63 -8.25
CA SER A 158 16.56 -9.25 -7.91
C SER A 158 16.32 -10.47 -7.01
N PRO A 159 17.03 -11.59 -7.22
CA PRO A 159 16.91 -12.76 -6.36
C PRO A 159 17.33 -12.44 -4.92
N MET A 160 16.45 -12.74 -3.97
CA MET A 160 16.65 -12.54 -2.54
C MET A 160 16.31 -13.82 -1.78
N ALA A 161 17.03 -14.09 -0.70
CA ALA A 161 16.77 -15.22 0.16
C ALA A 161 16.75 -14.83 1.64
N ALA A 162 15.85 -15.44 2.40
CA ALA A 162 15.82 -15.35 3.85
C ALA A 162 15.17 -16.62 4.41
N ASP A 163 15.74 -17.18 5.49
CA ASP A 163 15.12 -18.28 6.24
C ASP A 163 14.75 -19.50 5.37
N GLY A 164 15.64 -19.88 4.45
CA GLY A 164 15.43 -21.00 3.52
C GLY A 164 14.37 -20.75 2.44
N VAL A 165 13.84 -19.53 2.33
CA VAL A 165 12.95 -19.08 1.26
C VAL A 165 13.75 -18.27 0.25
N GLN A 166 13.55 -18.54 -1.04
CA GLN A 166 14.10 -17.78 -2.15
C GLN A 166 12.97 -17.09 -2.92
N LEU A 167 13.11 -15.79 -3.14
CA LEU A 167 12.19 -14.95 -3.88
C LEU A 167 12.91 -14.33 -5.08
N LYS A 168 12.25 -14.34 -6.23
CA LYS A 168 12.57 -13.46 -7.36
C LYS A 168 11.29 -12.75 -7.77
N GLY A 169 11.07 -11.54 -7.28
CA GLY A 169 9.82 -10.79 -7.42
C GLY A 169 9.61 -9.82 -6.26
N ARG A 170 8.47 -9.11 -6.26
CA ARG A 170 8.19 -7.99 -5.33
C ARG A 170 7.80 -8.39 -3.92
N LEU A 171 6.98 -9.42 -3.77
CA LEU A 171 6.50 -9.87 -2.47
C LEU A 171 6.31 -11.39 -2.47
N GLY A 172 6.95 -12.03 -1.51
CA GLY A 172 6.82 -13.46 -1.22
C GLY A 172 6.32 -13.66 0.19
N ILE A 173 5.28 -14.48 0.36
CA ILE A 173 4.74 -14.87 1.66
C ILE A 173 4.71 -16.39 1.71
N VAL A 174 5.27 -16.99 2.76
CA VAL A 174 5.23 -18.43 3.00
C VAL A 174 4.66 -18.66 4.39
N ARG A 175 3.49 -19.28 4.45
CA ARG A 175 2.85 -19.71 5.69
C ARG A 175 3.18 -21.17 5.98
N ARG A 176 3.72 -21.40 7.17
CA ARG A 176 3.86 -22.73 7.76
C ARG A 176 2.87 -22.88 8.91
N GLN A 177 2.22 -24.04 9.00
CA GLN A 177 1.41 -24.44 10.13
C GLN A 177 1.98 -25.74 10.70
N ALA A 178 2.29 -25.76 12.00
CA ALA A 178 2.93 -26.89 12.68
C ALA A 178 4.18 -27.40 11.92
N GLY A 179 5.01 -26.47 11.42
CA GLY A 179 6.24 -26.75 10.67
C GLY A 179 6.06 -27.13 9.20
N LYS A 180 4.83 -27.38 8.72
CA LYS A 180 4.55 -27.74 7.33
C LYS A 180 4.07 -26.55 6.52
N VAL A 181 4.48 -26.44 5.26
CA VAL A 181 3.98 -25.39 4.36
C VAL A 181 2.48 -25.58 4.15
N ALA A 182 1.70 -24.59 4.57
CA ALA A 182 0.25 -24.54 4.41
C ALA A 182 -0.18 -23.60 3.27
N GLY A 183 0.62 -22.58 2.98
CA GLY A 183 0.39 -21.69 1.85
C GLY A 183 1.62 -20.91 1.42
N ALA A 184 1.65 -20.50 0.16
CA ALA A 184 2.66 -19.61 -0.39
C ALA A 184 2.00 -18.66 -1.41
N TRP A 185 2.42 -17.39 -1.41
CA TRP A 185 1.92 -16.35 -2.30
C TRP A 185 3.10 -15.57 -2.88
N LEU A 186 3.16 -15.52 -4.21
CA LEU A 186 4.14 -14.78 -4.99
C LEU A 186 3.41 -13.67 -5.72
N PHE A 187 3.75 -12.40 -5.46
CA PHE A 187 3.19 -11.24 -6.15
C PHE A 187 4.25 -10.57 -7.00
N GLU A 188 3.88 -10.20 -8.23
CA GLU A 188 4.76 -9.56 -9.23
C GLU A 188 6.16 -10.19 -9.23
N GLY A 189 6.22 -11.50 -9.51
CA GLY A 189 7.46 -12.24 -9.39
C GLY A 189 7.51 -13.50 -10.23
N GLN A 190 8.73 -13.93 -10.52
CA GLN A 190 9.05 -15.08 -11.35
C GLN A 190 9.01 -16.39 -10.56
N SER A 191 9.50 -16.37 -9.32
CA SER A 191 9.57 -17.57 -8.50
C SER A 191 9.58 -17.29 -7.00
N LEU A 192 8.97 -18.22 -6.26
CA LEU A 192 9.07 -18.34 -4.80
C LEU A 192 9.27 -19.79 -4.43
N SER A 193 10.34 -20.13 -3.74
CA SER A 193 10.67 -21.52 -3.41
C SER A 193 11.29 -21.66 -2.03
N GLY A 194 11.28 -22.89 -1.52
CA GLY A 194 11.89 -23.27 -0.25
C GLY A 194 11.63 -24.74 0.03
N ASP A 195 11.93 -25.17 1.25
CA ASP A 195 11.75 -26.58 1.61
C ASP A 195 10.27 -27.02 1.46
N GLY A 196 10.06 -28.08 0.67
CA GLY A 196 8.76 -28.67 0.42
C GLY A 196 7.81 -27.89 -0.51
N PHE A 197 8.25 -26.82 -1.19
CA PHE A 197 7.40 -26.10 -2.16
C PHE A 197 8.17 -25.32 -3.24
N SER A 198 7.51 -25.05 -4.36
CA SER A 198 8.02 -24.17 -5.41
C SER A 198 6.87 -23.57 -6.22
N LEU A 199 6.90 -22.27 -6.43
CA LEU A 199 6.01 -21.51 -7.28
C LEU A 199 6.82 -20.89 -8.42
N LYS A 200 6.30 -20.98 -9.64
CA LYS A 200 6.78 -20.23 -10.80
C LYS A 200 5.60 -19.54 -11.45
N ALA A 201 5.77 -18.27 -11.81
CA ALA A 201 4.80 -17.54 -12.60
C ALA A 201 5.22 -17.57 -14.07
N GLU A 202 4.27 -17.77 -14.98
CA GLU A 202 4.51 -17.59 -16.42
C GLU A 202 4.70 -16.12 -16.78
N ARG A 203 4.07 -15.23 -15.99
CA ARG A 203 4.10 -13.79 -16.15
C ARG A 203 3.93 -13.12 -14.79
N GLU A 204 4.68 -12.06 -14.56
CA GLU A 204 4.66 -11.30 -13.30
C GLU A 204 3.59 -10.21 -13.28
N ARG A 205 3.39 -9.57 -14.45
CA ARG A 205 2.50 -8.43 -14.63
C ARG A 205 2.16 -8.24 -16.11
N TYR A 206 1.06 -7.56 -16.37
CA TYR A 206 0.81 -6.93 -17.67
C TYR A 206 1.13 -5.45 -17.58
N THR A 207 1.67 -4.87 -18.66
CA THR A 207 1.92 -3.44 -18.78
C THR A 207 1.44 -2.93 -20.13
N GLY A 208 1.14 -1.64 -20.19
CA GLY A 208 0.73 -1.01 -21.44
C GLY A 208 0.49 0.49 -21.30
N GLU A 209 0.15 1.10 -22.43
CA GLU A 209 -0.31 2.50 -22.51
C GLU A 209 -1.83 2.51 -22.65
N ILE A 210 -2.49 3.44 -21.97
CA ILE A 210 -3.90 3.72 -22.17
C ILE A 210 -4.01 4.80 -23.25
N VAL A 211 -4.61 4.45 -24.38
CA VAL A 211 -4.72 5.33 -25.55
C VAL A 211 -6.03 6.10 -25.59
N ALA A 212 -7.07 5.57 -24.93
CA ALA A 212 -8.39 6.20 -24.82
C ALA A 212 -9.18 5.59 -23.65
N ALA A 213 -10.33 6.19 -23.34
CA ALA A 213 -11.28 5.66 -22.37
C ALA A 213 -12.71 5.90 -22.83
N THR A 214 -13.63 5.02 -22.44
CA THR A 214 -15.06 5.13 -22.69
C THR A 214 -15.82 5.09 -21.37
N ARG A 215 -16.94 5.80 -21.28
CA ARG A 215 -17.76 5.87 -20.08
C ARG A 215 -19.23 5.65 -20.41
N LYS A 216 -19.94 4.89 -19.58
CA LYS A 216 -21.40 4.74 -19.69
C LYS A 216 -22.11 6.08 -19.52
N ALA A 217 -21.55 6.97 -18.71
CA ALA A 217 -22.05 8.33 -18.54
C ALA A 217 -21.93 9.21 -19.79
N ASP A 218 -21.12 8.81 -20.78
CA ASP A 218 -20.99 9.45 -22.10
C ASP A 218 -21.58 8.54 -23.21
N ASP A 219 -22.64 7.77 -22.88
CA ASP A 219 -23.40 6.85 -23.75
C ASP A 219 -22.60 5.67 -24.36
N ALA A 220 -21.42 5.35 -23.81
CA ALA A 220 -20.69 4.16 -24.23
C ALA A 220 -21.25 2.87 -23.58
N PRO A 221 -21.05 1.68 -24.19
CA PRO A 221 -21.52 0.42 -23.61
C PRO A 221 -20.85 0.08 -22.25
N HIS A 222 -19.59 0.50 -22.07
CA HIS A 222 -18.76 0.15 -20.92
C HIS A 222 -17.96 1.35 -20.40
N ASP A 223 -17.76 1.37 -19.08
CA ASP A 223 -16.70 2.13 -18.44
C ASP A 223 -15.40 1.33 -18.64
N ALA A 224 -14.51 1.81 -19.52
CA ALA A 224 -13.38 1.02 -19.97
C ALA A 224 -12.19 1.88 -20.36
N PHE A 225 -10.99 1.30 -20.17
CA PHE A 225 -9.77 1.80 -20.79
C PHE A 225 -9.47 1.04 -22.07
N ILE A 226 -8.88 1.74 -23.03
CA ILE A 226 -8.49 1.19 -24.31
C ILE A 226 -6.97 1.15 -24.39
N THR A 227 -6.42 0.01 -24.82
CA THR A 227 -4.97 -0.21 -24.97
C THR A 227 -4.65 -1.10 -26.16
N ASP A 228 -3.44 -0.99 -26.70
CA ASP A 228 -2.90 -1.93 -27.70
C ASP A 228 -2.19 -3.12 -27.06
N ALA A 229 -2.06 -3.15 -25.72
CA ALA A 229 -1.46 -4.27 -25.02
C ALA A 229 -2.28 -5.57 -25.21
N ALA A 230 -1.57 -6.66 -25.47
CA ALA A 230 -2.17 -7.99 -25.52
C ALA A 230 -2.48 -8.48 -24.10
N LEU A 231 -3.77 -8.55 -23.76
CA LEU A 231 -4.27 -9.04 -22.49
C LEU A 231 -5.14 -10.30 -22.73
N PRO A 232 -5.24 -11.21 -21.75
CA PRO A 232 -6.09 -12.39 -21.88
C PRO A 232 -7.56 -11.97 -21.92
N LEU A 233 -8.25 -12.34 -23.00
CA LEU A 233 -9.66 -12.00 -23.21
C LEU A 233 -10.56 -12.74 -22.19
N GLY A 234 -11.73 -12.14 -21.92
CA GLY A 234 -12.71 -12.66 -20.98
C GLY A 234 -12.35 -12.37 -19.52
N ASP A 235 -12.62 -13.34 -18.65
CA ASP A 235 -12.64 -13.15 -17.19
C ASP A 235 -11.32 -13.46 -16.49
N ALA A 236 -10.25 -13.76 -17.23
CA ALA A 236 -8.96 -14.17 -16.63
C ALA A 236 -8.37 -13.11 -15.68
N LEU A 237 -8.71 -11.83 -15.87
CA LEU A 237 -8.28 -10.71 -15.01
C LEU A 237 -9.42 -10.14 -14.15
N ARG A 238 -10.58 -10.79 -14.10
CA ARG A 238 -11.72 -10.34 -13.30
C ARG A 238 -11.34 -10.19 -11.83
N GLY A 239 -11.66 -9.04 -11.26
CA GLY A 239 -11.37 -8.71 -9.87
C GLY A 239 -9.93 -8.27 -9.59
N ALA A 240 -9.01 -8.40 -10.56
CA ALA A 240 -7.66 -7.85 -10.46
C ALA A 240 -7.71 -6.31 -10.48
N TRP A 241 -6.72 -5.69 -9.84
CA TRP A 241 -6.58 -4.24 -9.81
C TRP A 241 -5.50 -3.79 -10.79
N MET A 242 -5.86 -2.89 -11.69
CA MET A 242 -4.92 -2.17 -12.54
C MET A 242 -4.46 -0.89 -11.85
N ILE A 243 -3.16 -0.66 -11.80
CA ILE A 243 -2.56 0.58 -11.31
C ILE A 243 -2.20 1.43 -12.53
N VAL A 244 -2.89 2.55 -12.70
CA VAL A 244 -2.62 3.52 -13.76
C VAL A 244 -1.68 4.59 -13.22
N THR A 245 -0.64 4.92 -13.98
CA THR A 245 0.22 6.08 -13.76
C THR A 245 -0.10 7.13 -14.81
N HIS A 246 -0.54 8.31 -14.36
CA HIS A 246 -0.84 9.45 -15.22
C HIS A 246 0.42 10.23 -15.59
N GLY A 247 0.34 11.09 -16.60
CA GLY A 247 1.48 11.87 -17.08
C GLY A 247 2.13 12.80 -16.05
N ASN A 248 1.43 13.14 -14.96
CA ASN A 248 1.97 13.90 -13.83
C ASN A 248 2.58 13.03 -12.72
N GLY A 249 2.66 11.70 -12.91
CA GLY A 249 3.19 10.73 -11.96
C GLY A 249 2.20 10.27 -10.87
N TYR A 250 0.96 10.77 -10.86
CA TYR A 250 -0.05 10.27 -9.93
C TYR A 250 -0.53 8.88 -10.32
N THR A 251 -0.87 8.08 -9.31
CA THR A 251 -1.34 6.72 -9.50
C THR A 251 -2.76 6.52 -8.96
N HIS A 252 -3.56 5.77 -9.71
CA HIS A 252 -4.91 5.36 -9.31
C HIS A 252 -5.14 3.87 -9.59
N GLY A 253 -5.84 3.20 -8.69
CA GLY A 253 -6.24 1.81 -8.84
C GLY A 253 -7.64 1.68 -9.42
N TYR A 254 -7.82 0.80 -10.40
CA TYR A 254 -9.11 0.47 -11.00
C TYR A 254 -9.31 -1.05 -11.02
N GLN A 255 -10.43 -1.52 -10.50
CA GLN A 255 -10.74 -2.95 -10.51
C GLN A 255 -11.32 -3.36 -11.86
N ILE A 256 -10.72 -4.39 -12.45
CA ILE A 256 -11.09 -4.95 -13.75
C ILE A 256 -12.33 -5.84 -13.59
N ASP A 257 -13.32 -5.66 -14.44
CA ASP A 257 -14.44 -6.58 -14.59
C ASP A 257 -14.07 -7.72 -15.56
N HIS A 258 -13.72 -7.40 -16.81
CA HIS A 258 -13.27 -8.36 -17.81
C HIS A 258 -12.52 -7.66 -18.95
N ILE A 259 -11.95 -8.45 -19.87
CA ILE A 259 -11.21 -7.97 -21.03
C ILE A 259 -11.95 -8.31 -22.32
N GLU A 260 -12.19 -7.33 -23.17
CA GLU A 260 -12.79 -7.52 -24.49
C GLU A 260 -11.83 -7.17 -25.62
N LYS A 261 -12.09 -7.72 -26.80
CA LYS A 261 -11.43 -7.28 -28.03
C LYS A 261 -12.15 -6.02 -28.53
N SER A 262 -11.37 -4.98 -28.82
CA SER A 262 -11.85 -3.76 -29.45
C SER A 262 -11.43 -3.69 -30.91
N ALA A 263 -12.26 -3.03 -31.71
CA ALA A 263 -11.78 -2.34 -32.90
C ALA A 263 -11.68 -0.85 -32.52
N VAL A 264 -10.47 -0.36 -32.27
CA VAL A 264 -10.26 1.07 -31.97
C VAL A 264 -10.07 1.76 -33.31
N GLY A 265 -11.04 2.58 -33.72
CA GLY A 265 -10.96 3.34 -34.96
C GLY A 265 -11.17 4.83 -34.71
N ASN A 266 -10.09 5.62 -34.78
CA ASN A 266 -10.20 7.06 -34.99
C ASN A 266 -10.59 7.32 -36.44
N GLY A 267 -11.86 7.11 -36.78
CA GLY A 267 -12.52 7.59 -38.00
C GLY A 267 -12.05 7.05 -39.36
N LEU A 268 -10.86 6.47 -39.52
CA LEU A 268 -10.34 6.07 -40.85
C LEU A 268 -9.50 4.77 -40.88
N ARG A 269 -9.24 4.12 -39.73
CA ARG A 269 -8.65 2.76 -39.68
C ARG A 269 -8.97 2.12 -38.34
N ALA A 270 -9.71 1.01 -38.36
CA ALA A 270 -9.85 0.15 -37.20
C ALA A 270 -8.51 -0.56 -36.95
N VAL A 271 -7.81 -0.17 -35.90
CA VAL A 271 -6.69 -0.95 -35.36
C VAL A 271 -7.29 -1.88 -34.30
N PRO A 272 -6.95 -3.18 -34.29
CA PRO A 272 -7.38 -4.06 -33.21
C PRO A 272 -6.77 -3.55 -31.90
N GLY A 273 -7.61 -3.20 -30.93
CA GLY A 273 -7.21 -2.86 -29.57
C GLY A 273 -7.86 -3.78 -28.55
N THR A 274 -7.60 -3.53 -27.29
CA THR A 274 -8.12 -4.27 -26.14
C THR A 274 -8.93 -3.32 -25.27
N LEU A 275 -10.16 -3.69 -24.91
CA LEU A 275 -10.96 -3.02 -23.91
C LEU A 275 -10.70 -3.65 -22.54
N ILE A 276 -10.25 -2.85 -21.58
CA ILE A 276 -10.18 -3.21 -20.17
C ILE A 276 -11.46 -2.67 -19.53
N VAL A 277 -12.50 -3.50 -19.44
CA VAL A 277 -13.78 -3.12 -18.84
C VAL A 277 -13.62 -3.08 -17.32
N LEU A 278 -14.08 -1.99 -16.71
CA LEU A 278 -13.96 -1.75 -15.28
C LEU A 278 -15.27 -2.02 -14.57
N THR A 279 -15.16 -2.28 -13.27
CA THR A 279 -16.30 -2.48 -12.36
C THR A 279 -17.07 -1.19 -12.11
N ASP A 280 -16.37 -0.05 -12.06
CA ASP A 280 -16.92 1.28 -11.76
C ASP A 280 -16.48 2.33 -12.79
N ASP A 281 -17.21 3.45 -12.85
CA ASP A 281 -16.84 4.62 -13.65
C ASP A 281 -15.49 5.19 -13.20
N HIS A 282 -14.51 5.19 -14.11
CA HIS A 282 -13.17 5.69 -13.84
C HIS A 282 -13.09 7.22 -13.72
N GLY A 283 -14.13 7.96 -14.15
CA GLY A 283 -14.19 9.41 -13.97
C GLY A 283 -13.16 10.20 -14.76
N LEU A 284 -12.68 9.66 -15.90
CA LEU A 284 -11.66 10.28 -16.73
C LEU A 284 -12.14 10.52 -18.16
N LYS A 285 -11.70 11.61 -18.77
CA LYS A 285 -11.68 11.77 -20.23
C LYS A 285 -10.22 11.75 -20.68
N ILE A 286 -9.91 10.89 -21.65
CA ILE A 286 -8.56 10.73 -22.19
C ILE A 286 -8.61 11.06 -23.68
N ASP A 287 -7.88 12.12 -24.06
CA ASP A 287 -7.68 12.52 -25.44
C ASP A 287 -6.18 12.64 -25.70
N ALA A 288 -5.65 11.67 -26.46
CA ALA A 288 -4.22 11.52 -26.71
C ALA A 288 -3.38 11.57 -25.41
N ALA A 289 -2.54 12.60 -25.26
CA ALA A 289 -1.68 12.79 -24.10
C ALA A 289 -2.27 13.72 -23.03
N VAL A 290 -3.59 13.92 -23.02
CA VAL A 290 -4.27 14.78 -22.04
C VAL A 290 -5.35 13.99 -21.32
N THR A 291 -5.29 14.02 -20.00
CA THR A 291 -6.30 13.40 -19.11
C THR A 291 -7.02 14.46 -18.32
N HIS A 292 -8.34 14.37 -18.29
CA HIS A 292 -9.22 15.22 -17.50
C HIS A 292 -10.00 14.39 -16.50
N GLU A 293 -9.95 14.76 -15.23
CA GLU A 293 -10.86 14.23 -14.21
C GLU A 293 -12.21 14.93 -14.35
N VAL A 294 -13.30 14.15 -14.38
CA VAL A 294 -14.67 14.71 -14.46
C VAL A 294 -15.24 15.00 -13.08
N TYR A 295 -14.77 14.26 -12.07
CA TYR A 295 -15.09 14.48 -10.66
C TYR A 295 -14.00 15.31 -9.97
N PHE A 296 -14.33 15.92 -8.83
CA PHE A 296 -13.37 16.69 -8.03
C PHE A 296 -12.09 15.88 -7.78
N PRO A 297 -10.88 16.45 -7.92
CA PRO A 297 -10.59 17.89 -8.08
C PRO A 297 -10.58 18.42 -9.52
N GLN A 298 -11.05 17.66 -10.51
CA GLN A 298 -11.17 18.08 -11.91
C GLN A 298 -9.83 18.53 -12.52
N ARG A 299 -8.75 17.81 -12.21
CA ARG A 299 -7.42 18.14 -12.73
C ARG A 299 -7.34 17.87 -14.23
N LYS A 300 -6.51 18.68 -14.89
CA LYS A 300 -5.95 18.40 -16.22
C LYS A 300 -4.52 17.90 -16.04
N MET A 301 -4.20 16.77 -16.64
CA MET A 301 -2.89 16.12 -16.56
C MET A 301 -2.36 15.91 -17.98
N GLU A 302 -1.16 16.42 -18.25
CA GLU A 302 -0.46 16.23 -19.52
C GLU A 302 0.51 15.05 -19.42
N GLY A 303 0.68 14.35 -20.52
CA GLY A 303 1.53 13.17 -20.64
C GLY A 303 0.73 11.88 -20.79
N LYS A 304 1.46 10.81 -21.14
CA LYS A 304 0.88 9.49 -21.40
C LYS A 304 0.38 8.85 -20.10
N ASN A 305 -0.68 8.06 -20.23
CA ASN A 305 -1.13 7.18 -19.17
C ASN A 305 -0.56 5.78 -19.41
N THR A 306 0.12 5.22 -18.43
CA THR A 306 0.57 3.83 -18.46
C THR A 306 -0.13 3.04 -17.38
N PHE A 307 -0.13 1.72 -17.51
CA PHE A 307 -0.67 0.86 -16.48
C PHE A 307 0.22 -0.33 -16.17
N VAL A 308 0.03 -0.87 -14.96
CA VAL A 308 0.51 -2.17 -14.52
C VAL A 308 -0.66 -2.96 -13.94
N ILE A 309 -0.82 -4.21 -14.37
CA ILE A 309 -1.71 -5.18 -13.74
C ILE A 309 -0.82 -6.20 -13.04
N PRO A 310 -0.57 -6.04 -11.71
CA PRO A 310 0.23 -6.99 -10.95
C PRO A 310 -0.47 -8.35 -10.90
N LEU A 311 0.30 -9.42 -11.10
CA LEU A 311 -0.22 -10.79 -10.98
C LEU A 311 0.25 -11.44 -9.69
N ALA A 312 -0.49 -12.47 -9.28
CA ALA A 312 -0.12 -13.29 -8.14
C ALA A 312 -0.23 -14.78 -8.51
N THR A 313 0.76 -15.55 -8.06
CA THR A 313 0.75 -17.01 -8.11
C THR A 313 0.64 -17.51 -6.68
N THR A 314 -0.29 -18.43 -6.44
CA THR A 314 -0.56 -18.91 -5.07
C THR A 314 -0.59 -20.43 -5.03
N MET A 315 -0.17 -20.97 -3.90
CA MET A 315 -0.38 -22.37 -3.52
C MET A 315 -0.99 -22.37 -2.14
N VAL A 316 -2.13 -23.04 -1.96
CA VAL A 316 -2.73 -23.27 -0.65
C VAL A 316 -2.98 -24.76 -0.54
N ARG A 317 -2.54 -25.37 0.56
CA ARG A 317 -2.81 -26.77 0.84
C ARG A 317 -4.04 -26.85 1.72
N SER A 318 -5.05 -27.57 1.24
CA SER A 318 -6.20 -27.97 2.04
C SER A 318 -5.72 -28.77 3.24
N LYS A 319 -6.35 -28.57 4.39
CA LYS A 319 -6.13 -29.40 5.58
C LYS A 319 -6.58 -30.83 5.34
#